data_AF-A0A2I8ABW0-F1
#
_entry.id   AF-A0A2I8ABW0-F1
#
_cell.length_a   1.000
_cell.length_b   1.000
_cell.length_c   1.000
_cell.angle_alpha   90.00
_cell.angle_beta   90.00
_cell.angle_gamma   90.00
#
_symmetry.space_group_name_H-M   'P 1'
#
loop_
_entity.id
_entity.type
_entity.pdbx_description
1 polymer ?
#
loop_
_entity_poly.entity_id
_entity_poly.type
_entity_poly.pdbx_seq_one_letter_code
_entity_poly.pdbx_strand_id
1 'polypeptide(L)'
;MIHDVHLPDLTRDRLTDVVVLQIWLLFYAASNSTLDQTNCGDRLNRCHRFRGRGDKIAKWIWQAAESRLKPLQIFAQDSTPSNEKRKWVKQLACEAFRLLKKPSGIIEPLDPQTITSWQEAASDFLIGFYENVLREAASPRKKTPGFPEYIFSGDNPSSFGAQDFLTAFQVKNSRLSICPACDETKYSTKAGDIKTDIDHYLPKSKYPHLACHPYNLVPSCLLCNQRIKTTTDPLTCKRISLGTRRRLEDIFSLYREPGLWNQTYLEVSLKSQNLPTQIGLLKPKAGLNIGDRIDALQETYRVPERWSEQVNEIEPLIYRKIEALLNAFHVSLDDSQTLLDCFDYFLSTDYIEERGQQPYSIARAWLLATLINETEEFLNNSSTSGLKSSALIDELKLRLGQTIGNLSIEESTTANRFKTPKALSSINNGRNWRKSAYNNVAL
;
A
#
# COMPACT_ATOMS: atom_id res chain seq x y z
N MET A 1 0.84 -2.96 3.30
CA MET A 1 -0.22 -2.42 2.44
C MET A 1 -1.38 -3.38 2.47
N ILE A 2 -2.58 -2.86 2.28
CA ILE A 2 -3.75 -3.69 2.23
C ILE A 2 -3.76 -4.53 0.97
N HIS A 3 -3.46 -3.92 -0.19
CA HIS A 3 -3.40 -4.62 -1.47
C HIS A 3 -2.00 -5.17 -1.78
N ASP A 4 -1.98 -6.20 -2.62
CA ASP A 4 -0.76 -6.69 -3.26
C ASP A 4 -0.17 -5.57 -4.13
N VAL A 5 1.13 -5.33 -3.99
CA VAL A 5 1.86 -4.38 -4.84
C VAL A 5 3.18 -4.99 -5.29
N HIS A 6 3.57 -4.69 -6.52
CA HIS A 6 4.78 -5.22 -7.14
C HIS A 6 5.60 -4.07 -7.74
N LEU A 7 6.91 -4.12 -7.50
CA LEU A 7 7.85 -3.15 -8.07
C LEU A 7 8.44 -3.71 -9.37
N PRO A 8 8.47 -2.95 -10.47
CA PRO A 8 9.20 -3.35 -11.68
C PRO A 8 10.69 -3.52 -11.39
N ASP A 9 11.32 -4.57 -11.94
CA ASP A 9 12.75 -4.84 -11.72
C ASP A 9 13.65 -3.69 -12.19
N LEU A 10 13.36 -3.13 -13.36
CA LEU A 10 14.11 -1.95 -13.86
C LEU A 10 14.00 -0.76 -12.92
N THR A 11 12.82 -0.51 -12.34
CA THR A 11 12.61 0.56 -11.34
C THR A 11 13.42 0.28 -10.07
N ARG A 12 13.40 -0.96 -9.58
CA ARG A 12 14.21 -1.39 -8.43
C ARG A 12 15.69 -1.13 -8.69
N ASP A 13 16.19 -1.51 -9.85
CA ASP A 13 17.61 -1.42 -10.19
C ASP A 13 18.06 0.03 -10.35
N ARG A 14 17.26 0.86 -11.02
CA ARG A 14 17.52 2.30 -11.15
C ARG A 14 17.57 3.02 -9.80
N LEU A 15 16.59 2.77 -8.93
CA LEU A 15 16.59 3.35 -7.58
C LEU A 15 17.73 2.80 -6.70
N THR A 16 18.14 1.54 -6.93
CA THR A 16 19.33 0.98 -6.27
C THR A 16 20.60 1.71 -6.69
N ASP A 17 20.76 2.02 -7.98
CA ASP A 17 21.90 2.82 -8.47
C ASP A 17 21.93 4.22 -7.82
N VAL A 18 20.76 4.84 -7.63
CA VAL A 18 20.63 6.13 -6.92
C VAL A 18 21.09 6.00 -5.47
N VAL A 19 20.58 5.03 -4.71
CA VAL A 19 20.97 4.82 -3.30
C VAL A 19 22.46 4.56 -3.17
N VAL A 20 23.04 3.76 -4.08
CA VAL A 20 24.48 3.48 -4.05
C VAL A 20 25.30 4.72 -4.38
N LEU A 21 24.85 5.55 -5.33
CA LEU A 21 25.52 6.81 -5.65
C LEU A 21 25.48 7.79 -4.46
N GLN A 22 24.32 7.92 -3.80
CA GLN A 22 24.15 8.75 -2.61
C GLN A 22 25.14 8.38 -1.49
N ILE A 23 25.18 7.09 -1.13
CA ILE A 23 26.08 6.57 -0.10
C ILE A 23 27.54 6.75 -0.51
N TRP A 24 27.87 6.51 -1.78
CA TRP A 24 29.22 6.68 -2.30
C TRP A 24 29.70 8.13 -2.18
N LEU A 25 28.86 9.10 -2.55
CA LEU A 25 29.18 10.52 -2.49
C LEU A 25 29.37 11.00 -1.04
N LEU A 26 28.59 10.47 -0.08
CA LEU A 26 28.82 10.73 1.34
C LEU A 26 30.15 10.14 1.83
N PHE A 27 30.54 8.94 1.41
CA PHE A 27 31.87 8.40 1.75
C PHE A 27 33.01 9.23 1.16
N TYR A 28 32.85 9.72 -0.07
CA TYR A 28 33.77 10.65 -0.70
C TYR A 28 33.90 11.94 0.13
N ALA A 29 32.78 12.58 0.47
CA ALA A 29 32.77 13.81 1.25
C ALA A 29 33.27 13.64 2.70
N ALA A 30 33.03 12.48 3.31
CA ALA A 30 33.56 12.18 4.65
C ALA A 30 35.10 12.06 4.66
N SER A 31 35.71 11.82 3.50
CA SER A 31 37.15 11.61 3.33
C SER A 31 37.89 12.81 2.71
N ASN A 32 37.20 13.89 2.34
CA ASN A 32 37.80 15.06 1.71
C ASN A 32 37.11 16.33 2.23
N SER A 33 37.83 17.22 2.92
CA SER A 33 37.28 18.49 3.42
C SER A 33 37.01 19.52 2.32
N THR A 34 37.74 19.43 1.20
CA THR A 34 37.50 20.21 -0.01
C THR A 34 37.09 19.28 -1.14
N LEU A 35 35.90 19.48 -1.70
CA LEU A 35 35.37 18.66 -2.78
C LEU A 35 35.83 19.22 -4.14
N ASP A 36 36.41 18.36 -4.97
CA ASP A 36 36.86 18.70 -6.32
C ASP A 36 36.11 17.85 -7.36
N GLN A 37 35.59 18.52 -8.40
CA GLN A 37 34.76 17.86 -9.42
C GLN A 37 35.54 16.78 -10.18
N THR A 38 36.79 17.08 -10.57
CA THR A 38 37.65 16.18 -11.35
C THR A 38 38.01 14.95 -10.53
N ASN A 39 38.48 15.14 -9.29
CA ASN A 39 38.81 14.05 -8.38
C ASN A 39 37.60 13.16 -8.07
N CYS A 40 36.42 13.75 -7.89
CA CYS A 40 35.18 13.02 -7.71
C CYS A 40 34.87 12.15 -8.94
N GLY A 41 34.96 12.73 -10.14
CA GLY A 41 34.79 12.02 -11.42
C GLY A 41 35.74 10.85 -11.59
N ASP A 42 37.04 11.07 -11.37
CA ASP A 42 38.09 10.05 -11.43
C ASP A 42 37.83 8.89 -10.47
N ARG A 43 37.41 9.19 -9.24
CA ARG A 43 37.10 8.16 -8.24
C ARG A 43 35.83 7.37 -8.59
N LEU A 44 34.79 8.04 -9.12
CA LEU A 44 33.61 7.37 -9.65
C LEU A 44 33.96 6.44 -10.82
N ASN A 45 34.86 6.86 -11.71
CA ASN A 45 35.34 6.06 -12.83
C ASN A 45 36.09 4.78 -12.39
N ARG A 46 36.71 4.79 -11.20
CA ARG A 46 37.34 3.59 -10.61
C ARG A 46 36.32 2.63 -9.97
N CYS A 47 35.12 3.10 -9.64
CA CYS A 47 34.04 2.25 -9.13
C CYS A 47 33.42 1.45 -10.28
N HIS A 48 33.38 0.12 -10.15
CA HIS A 48 32.81 -0.77 -11.18
C HIS A 48 31.41 -0.33 -11.63
N ARG A 49 30.56 0.07 -10.68
CA ARG A 49 29.17 0.46 -10.97
C ARG A 49 29.05 1.75 -11.77
N PHE A 50 30.00 2.70 -11.69
CA PHE A 50 29.91 4.02 -12.34
C PHE A 50 31.01 4.27 -13.39
N ARG A 51 31.81 3.25 -13.70
CA ARG A 51 32.93 3.32 -14.65
C ARG A 51 32.49 3.89 -16.00
N GLY A 52 33.26 4.85 -16.51
CA GLY A 52 33.01 5.51 -17.80
C GLY A 52 31.91 6.58 -17.76
N ARG A 53 31.26 6.78 -16.60
CA ARG A 53 30.19 7.78 -16.40
C ARG A 53 30.51 8.75 -15.26
N GLY A 54 31.64 8.56 -14.56
CA GLY A 54 32.01 9.31 -13.37
C GLY A 54 32.04 10.81 -13.58
N ASP A 55 32.62 11.27 -14.69
CA ASP A 55 32.77 12.71 -14.98
C ASP A 55 31.43 13.38 -15.24
N LYS A 56 30.51 12.70 -15.94
CA LYS A 56 29.14 13.18 -16.17
C LYS A 56 28.36 13.28 -14.86
N ILE A 57 28.49 12.27 -14.00
CA ILE A 57 27.86 12.24 -12.68
C ILE A 57 28.41 13.37 -11.80
N ALA A 58 29.73 13.53 -11.71
CA ALA A 58 30.35 14.60 -10.94
C ALA A 58 29.91 15.98 -11.46
N LYS A 59 29.97 16.21 -12.78
CA LYS A 59 29.48 17.45 -13.39
C LYS A 59 28.01 17.73 -13.02
N TRP A 60 27.16 16.72 -13.03
CA TRP A 60 25.75 16.86 -12.66
C TRP A 60 25.56 17.31 -11.20
N ILE A 61 26.34 16.78 -10.27
CA ILE A 61 26.34 17.24 -8.87
C ILE A 61 26.75 18.72 -8.78
N TRP A 62 27.85 19.10 -9.44
CA TRP A 62 28.39 20.47 -9.39
C TRP A 62 27.51 21.51 -10.11
N GLN A 63 26.75 21.11 -11.12
CA GLN A 63 25.86 22.01 -11.87
C GLN A 63 24.66 22.53 -11.08
N ALA A 64 24.28 21.91 -9.96
CA ALA A 64 23.34 22.52 -9.03
C ALA A 64 24.01 22.80 -7.69
N ALA A 65 24.71 23.94 -7.66
CA ALA A 65 25.45 24.40 -6.51
C ALA A 65 24.60 24.38 -5.23
N GLU A 66 23.39 24.95 -5.26
CA GLU A 66 22.56 25.07 -4.07
C GLU A 66 21.89 23.76 -3.64
N SER A 67 21.31 22.99 -4.58
CA SER A 67 20.44 21.87 -4.23
C SER A 67 21.12 20.51 -4.17
N ARG A 68 22.37 20.39 -4.66
CA ARG A 68 23.14 19.15 -4.63
C ARG A 68 24.52 19.31 -4.00
N LEU A 69 25.32 20.28 -4.48
CA LEU A 69 26.71 20.39 -4.04
C LEU A 69 26.85 20.98 -2.62
N LYS A 70 26.13 22.05 -2.31
CA LYS A 70 26.26 22.79 -1.04
C LYS A 70 26.00 21.94 0.20
N PRO A 71 24.92 21.13 0.30
CA PRO A 71 24.74 20.25 1.45
C PRO A 71 25.90 19.25 1.62
N LEU A 72 26.42 18.72 0.50
CA LEU A 72 27.57 17.81 0.52
C LEU A 72 28.86 18.51 0.97
N GLN A 73 29.06 19.78 0.59
CA GLN A 73 30.18 20.61 1.05
C GLN A 73 30.12 20.92 2.54
N ILE A 74 28.94 21.28 3.06
CA ILE A 74 28.75 21.54 4.50
C ILE A 74 29.12 20.29 5.31
N PHE A 75 28.62 19.12 4.90
CA PHE A 75 29.00 17.83 5.51
C PHE A 75 30.51 17.55 5.43
N ALA A 76 31.14 17.85 4.29
CA ALA A 76 32.56 17.65 4.07
C ALA A 76 33.44 18.54 4.98
N GLN A 77 33.08 19.81 5.10
CA GLN A 77 33.85 20.87 5.75
C GLN A 77 33.69 20.91 7.27
N ASP A 78 32.67 20.25 7.81
CA ASP A 78 32.46 20.14 9.25
C ASP A 78 33.69 19.52 9.96
N SER A 79 34.02 20.07 11.14
CA SER A 79 35.21 19.72 11.93
C SER A 79 35.16 18.33 12.56
N THR A 80 34.02 17.63 12.52
CA THR A 80 33.88 16.26 13.00
C THR A 80 34.90 15.34 12.31
N PRO A 81 35.63 14.50 13.07
CA PRO A 81 36.63 13.59 12.53
C PRO A 81 36.10 12.70 11.39
N SER A 82 36.91 12.51 10.33
CA SER A 82 36.55 11.71 9.16
C SER A 82 36.16 10.27 9.50
N ASN A 83 36.76 9.66 10.52
CA ASN A 83 36.41 8.31 10.97
C ASN A 83 34.99 8.25 11.56
N GLU A 84 34.55 9.29 12.27
CA GLU A 84 33.21 9.40 12.82
C GLU A 84 32.16 9.61 11.73
N LYS A 85 32.40 10.56 10.80
CA LYS A 85 31.54 10.75 9.62
C LYS A 85 31.41 9.44 8.82
N ARG A 86 32.52 8.73 8.58
CA ARG A 86 32.52 7.44 7.87
C ARG A 86 31.79 6.33 8.64
N LYS A 87 31.90 6.30 9.97
CA LYS A 87 31.16 5.34 10.81
C LYS A 87 29.65 5.55 10.68
N TRP A 88 29.19 6.80 10.70
CA TRP A 88 27.79 7.14 10.51
C TRP A 88 27.31 6.80 9.09
N VAL A 89 28.04 7.19 8.04
CA VAL A 89 27.68 6.82 6.65
C VAL A 89 27.63 5.30 6.46
N LYS A 90 28.54 4.55 7.11
CA LYS A 90 28.52 3.09 7.10
C LYS A 90 27.27 2.53 7.77
N GLN A 91 26.79 3.12 8.85
CA GLN A 91 25.52 2.72 9.47
C GLN A 91 24.34 2.90 8.50
N LEU A 92 24.20 4.08 7.90
CA LEU A 92 23.15 4.36 6.90
C LEU A 92 23.22 3.38 5.71
N ALA A 93 24.42 3.11 5.23
CA ALA A 93 24.64 2.13 4.16
C ALA A 93 24.17 0.74 4.59
N CYS A 94 24.55 0.28 5.79
CA CYS A 94 24.13 -1.02 6.30
C CYS A 94 22.60 -1.13 6.45
N GLU A 95 21.92 -0.05 6.85
CA GLU A 95 20.45 0.00 6.98
C GLU A 95 19.78 -0.06 5.60
N ALA A 96 20.23 0.78 4.64
CA ALA A 96 19.75 0.75 3.26
C ALA A 96 19.96 -0.63 2.61
N PHE A 97 21.16 -1.21 2.73
CA PHE A 97 21.45 -2.52 2.12
C PHE A 97 20.73 -3.68 2.80
N ARG A 98 20.46 -3.60 4.11
CA ARG A 98 19.57 -4.54 4.81
C ARG A 98 18.18 -4.48 4.18
N LEU A 99 17.62 -3.28 4.02
CA LEU A 99 16.30 -3.10 3.40
C LEU A 99 16.30 -3.54 1.93
N LEU A 100 17.40 -3.46 1.17
CA LEU A 100 17.51 -4.01 -0.19
C LEU A 100 17.52 -5.53 -0.28
N LYS A 101 18.12 -6.23 0.70
CA LYS A 101 18.27 -7.70 0.66
C LYS A 101 17.16 -8.42 1.43
N LYS A 102 17.16 -8.25 2.76
CA LYS A 102 16.22 -8.86 3.68
C LYS A 102 16.01 -7.89 4.84
N PRO A 103 14.79 -7.33 5.00
CA PRO A 103 14.51 -6.39 6.07
C PRO A 103 14.68 -7.12 7.40
N SER A 104 15.57 -6.62 8.25
CA SER A 104 15.84 -7.24 9.55
C SER A 104 16.41 -6.26 10.57
N GLY A 105 15.99 -6.41 11.82
CA GLY A 105 16.50 -5.67 12.97
C GLY A 105 15.88 -4.28 13.11
N ILE A 106 16.43 -3.53 14.07
CA ILE A 106 15.99 -2.17 14.39
C ILE A 106 16.78 -1.18 13.54
N ILE A 107 16.09 -0.12 13.11
CA ILE A 107 16.70 1.09 12.55
C ILE A 107 16.28 2.29 13.40
N GLU A 108 17.24 3.16 13.69
CA GLU A 108 17.03 4.32 14.53
C GLU A 108 16.63 5.54 13.68
N PRO A 109 15.59 6.28 14.06
CA PRO A 109 15.24 7.52 13.38
C PRO A 109 16.29 8.58 13.69
N LEU A 110 16.54 9.48 12.74
CA LEU A 110 17.14 10.76 13.08
C LEU A 110 16.18 11.55 13.96
N ASP A 111 16.68 11.96 15.12
CA ASP A 111 15.94 12.75 16.09
C ASP A 111 16.26 14.23 15.87
N PRO A 112 15.26 15.07 15.53
CA PRO A 112 15.45 16.50 15.33
C PRO A 112 16.03 17.23 16.54
N GLN A 113 15.92 16.68 17.75
CA GLN A 113 16.45 17.29 18.97
C GLN A 113 17.94 17.03 19.18
N THR A 114 18.49 15.98 18.56
CA THR A 114 19.88 15.52 18.78
C THR A 114 20.72 15.50 17.51
N ILE A 115 20.12 15.77 16.35
CA ILE A 115 20.83 15.83 15.07
C ILE A 115 21.89 16.94 15.06
N THR A 116 23.08 16.63 14.56
CA THR A 116 24.14 17.63 14.37
C THR A 116 23.99 18.34 13.02
N SER A 117 24.56 19.54 12.89
CA SER A 117 24.54 20.33 11.65
C SER A 117 25.08 19.56 10.42
N TRP A 118 26.13 18.75 10.59
CA TRP A 118 26.67 17.95 9.49
C TRP A 118 25.77 16.76 9.14
N GLN A 119 25.08 16.16 10.11
CA GLN A 119 24.09 15.12 9.85
C GLN A 119 22.86 15.69 9.14
N GLU A 120 22.43 16.89 9.51
CA GLU A 120 21.38 17.64 8.82
C GLU A 120 21.78 17.93 7.36
N ALA A 121 22.99 18.44 7.13
CA ALA A 121 23.50 18.67 5.78
C ALA A 121 23.58 17.40 4.92
N ALA A 122 24.00 16.27 5.52
CA ALA A 122 23.95 14.98 4.85
C ALA A 122 22.50 14.51 4.58
N SER A 123 21.58 14.80 5.49
CA SER A 123 20.15 14.49 5.32
C SER A 123 19.53 15.29 4.18
N ASP A 124 19.83 16.59 4.10
CA ASP A 124 19.41 17.48 3.02
C ASP A 124 19.97 17.00 1.66
N PHE A 125 21.23 16.59 1.63
CA PHE A 125 21.84 16.00 0.45
C PHE A 125 21.07 14.76 -0.03
N LEU A 126 20.76 13.82 0.89
CA LEU A 126 20.06 12.59 0.59
C LEU A 126 18.61 12.83 0.14
N ILE A 127 17.87 13.67 0.87
CA ILE A 127 16.49 14.04 0.56
C ILE A 127 16.42 14.84 -0.76
N GLY A 128 17.43 15.64 -1.05
CA GLY A 128 17.52 16.46 -2.26
C GLY A 128 17.45 15.66 -3.56
N PHE A 129 17.91 14.40 -3.57
CA PHE A 129 17.73 13.52 -4.73
C PHE A 129 16.25 13.21 -4.97
N TYR A 130 15.46 13.04 -3.92
CA TYR A 130 14.02 12.87 -4.08
C TYR A 130 13.37 14.21 -4.46
N GLU A 131 13.54 15.25 -3.64
CA GLU A 131 12.81 16.52 -3.78
C GLU A 131 13.07 17.24 -5.10
N ASN A 132 14.30 17.21 -5.59
CA ASN A 132 14.68 17.97 -6.77
C ASN A 132 14.62 17.14 -8.06
N VAL A 133 14.41 15.83 -7.98
CA VAL A 133 14.59 14.92 -9.13
C VAL A 133 13.45 13.91 -9.29
N LEU A 134 13.00 13.28 -8.20
CA LEU A 134 11.99 12.22 -8.24
C LEU A 134 10.59 12.68 -7.80
N ARG A 135 10.49 13.83 -7.12
CA ARG A 135 9.20 14.43 -6.78
C ARG A 135 8.60 15.11 -8.02
N GLU A 136 7.32 14.87 -8.25
CA GLU A 136 6.59 15.63 -9.29
C GLU A 136 6.57 17.11 -8.90
N ALA A 137 6.92 17.98 -9.85
CA ALA A 137 6.91 19.41 -9.62
C ALA A 137 5.51 19.89 -9.25
N ALA A 138 5.43 20.80 -8.28
CA ALA A 138 4.15 21.36 -7.84
C ALA A 138 3.41 22.15 -8.94
N SER A 139 4.08 22.51 -10.03
CA SER A 139 3.49 23.24 -11.15
C SER A 139 3.46 22.37 -12.41
N PRO A 140 2.30 22.23 -13.09
CA PRO A 140 2.21 21.55 -14.38
C PRO A 140 3.08 22.17 -15.49
N ARG A 141 3.52 23.42 -15.31
CA ARG A 141 4.34 24.16 -16.29
C ARG A 141 5.84 23.95 -16.12
N LYS A 142 6.29 23.30 -15.03
CA LYS A 142 7.70 22.97 -14.79
C LYS A 142 7.82 21.46 -14.70
N LYS A 143 8.55 20.82 -15.62
CA LYS A 143 8.90 19.40 -15.48
C LYS A 143 10.08 19.26 -14.53
N THR A 144 9.98 18.37 -13.54
CA THR A 144 11.17 17.90 -12.81
C THR A 144 12.03 17.13 -13.81
N PRO A 145 13.33 17.44 -13.97
CA PRO A 145 14.14 16.89 -15.06
C PRO A 145 14.40 15.37 -14.97
N GLY A 146 14.02 14.73 -13.86
CA GLY A 146 14.31 13.32 -13.62
C GLY A 146 15.81 13.06 -13.45
N PHE A 147 16.14 11.84 -13.04
CA PHE A 147 17.52 11.39 -12.99
C PHE A 147 18.03 11.22 -14.41
N PRO A 148 19.19 11.78 -14.76
CA PRO A 148 19.77 11.59 -16.09
C PRO A 148 20.19 10.14 -16.32
N GLU A 149 20.15 9.71 -17.58
CA GLU A 149 20.46 8.33 -18.00
C GLU A 149 21.81 7.83 -17.50
N TYR A 150 22.83 8.69 -17.45
CA TYR A 150 24.19 8.33 -17.08
C TYR A 150 24.35 8.05 -15.58
N ILE A 151 23.29 8.10 -14.76
CA ILE A 151 23.30 7.56 -13.40
C ILE A 151 23.14 6.04 -13.41
N PHE A 152 22.44 5.48 -14.39
CA PHE A 152 22.04 4.07 -14.39
C PHE A 152 23.05 3.16 -15.09
N SER A 153 23.21 1.96 -14.54
CA SER A 153 24.21 0.96 -14.96
C SER A 153 23.72 -0.07 -15.99
N GLY A 154 22.42 -0.04 -16.35
CA GLY A 154 21.83 -0.98 -17.32
C GLY A 154 22.08 -0.62 -18.78
N ASP A 155 21.68 -1.52 -19.68
CA ASP A 155 21.77 -1.34 -21.13
C ASP A 155 20.80 -0.26 -21.61
N ASN A 156 21.26 0.63 -22.50
CA ASN A 156 20.51 1.76 -23.06
C ASN A 156 19.70 2.53 -21.99
N PRO A 157 20.38 3.11 -20.98
CA PRO A 157 19.67 3.79 -19.91
C PRO A 157 18.93 5.02 -20.46
N SER A 158 17.78 5.32 -19.86
CA SER A 158 17.00 6.53 -20.15
C SER A 158 16.94 7.39 -18.90
N SER A 159 16.52 8.65 -19.04
CA SER A 159 16.12 9.43 -17.88
C SER A 159 15.01 8.72 -17.09
N PHE A 160 14.92 9.03 -15.80
CA PHE A 160 13.94 8.41 -14.91
C PHE A 160 13.46 9.41 -13.85
N GLY A 161 12.19 9.80 -13.91
CA GLY A 161 11.55 10.71 -12.97
C GLY A 161 10.26 10.15 -12.36
N ALA A 162 9.50 11.03 -11.71
CA ALA A 162 8.27 10.69 -11.00
C ALA A 162 7.26 9.94 -11.89
N GLN A 163 6.98 10.47 -13.08
CA GLN A 163 6.00 9.87 -13.99
C GLN A 163 6.48 8.54 -14.57
N ASP A 164 7.78 8.33 -14.76
CA ASP A 164 8.33 7.03 -15.15
C ASP A 164 8.10 5.98 -14.04
N PHE A 165 8.33 6.37 -12.78
CA PHE A 165 8.05 5.52 -11.62
C PHE A 165 6.56 5.16 -11.55
N LEU A 166 5.67 6.16 -11.63
CA LEU A 166 4.22 5.96 -11.54
C LEU A 166 3.69 5.10 -12.70
N THR A 167 4.15 5.36 -13.93
CA THR A 167 3.74 4.62 -15.12
C THR A 167 4.19 3.16 -15.02
N ALA A 168 5.46 2.93 -14.67
CA ALA A 168 5.97 1.58 -14.51
C ALA A 168 5.23 0.82 -13.39
N PHE A 169 4.89 1.49 -12.29
CA PHE A 169 4.07 0.92 -11.23
C PHE A 169 2.66 0.54 -11.74
N GLN A 170 1.96 1.42 -12.44
CA GLN A 170 0.62 1.12 -12.97
C GLN A 170 0.63 -0.04 -13.96
N VAL A 171 1.61 -0.11 -14.85
CA VAL A 171 1.76 -1.23 -15.79
C VAL A 171 1.97 -2.55 -15.03
N LYS A 172 2.83 -2.57 -14.02
CA LYS A 172 3.12 -3.76 -13.21
C LYS A 172 1.95 -4.16 -12.30
N ASN A 173 1.11 -3.20 -11.91
CA ASN A 173 -0.04 -3.39 -11.02
C ASN A 173 -1.35 -3.04 -11.75
N SER A 174 -1.52 -3.53 -12.98
CA SER A 174 -2.62 -3.12 -13.89
C SER A 174 -4.04 -3.41 -13.38
N ARG A 175 -4.17 -4.28 -12.37
CA ARG A 175 -5.44 -4.58 -11.69
C ARG A 175 -5.74 -3.66 -10.50
N LEU A 176 -4.81 -2.77 -10.14
CA LEU A 176 -4.93 -1.86 -9.01
C LEU A 176 -5.22 -0.43 -9.52
N SER A 177 -6.46 0.02 -9.32
CA SER A 177 -6.91 1.38 -9.65
C SER A 177 -7.20 2.25 -8.43
N ILE A 178 -7.00 1.71 -7.22
CA ILE A 178 -7.18 2.41 -5.94
C ILE A 178 -5.90 2.40 -5.11
N CYS A 179 -5.86 3.25 -4.08
CA CYS A 179 -4.77 3.33 -3.14
C CYS A 179 -4.52 1.97 -2.44
N PRO A 180 -3.30 1.41 -2.53
CA PRO A 180 -2.97 0.10 -1.94
C PRO A 180 -2.93 0.12 -0.42
N ALA A 181 -2.82 1.30 0.19
CA ALA A 181 -2.80 1.46 1.64
C ALA A 181 -4.21 1.40 2.24
N CYS A 182 -5.19 2.08 1.64
CA CYS A 182 -6.49 2.31 2.27
C CYS A 182 -7.70 1.77 1.53
N ASP A 183 -7.55 1.22 0.31
CA ASP A 183 -8.67 0.64 -0.45
C ASP A 183 -9.81 1.64 -0.77
N GLU A 184 -9.58 2.96 -0.63
CA GLU A 184 -10.65 3.97 -0.73
C GLU A 184 -10.51 4.84 -1.97
N THR A 185 -9.39 5.55 -2.10
CA THR A 185 -9.25 6.58 -3.14
C THR A 185 -8.77 5.97 -4.46
N LYS A 186 -9.48 6.22 -5.56
CA LYS A 186 -9.03 5.88 -6.92
C LYS A 186 -7.81 6.69 -7.33
N TYR A 187 -6.88 6.06 -8.05
CA TYR A 187 -5.88 6.79 -8.81
C TYR A 187 -6.56 7.60 -9.91
N SER A 188 -6.02 8.79 -10.17
CA SER A 188 -6.51 9.64 -11.25
C SER A 188 -5.41 9.89 -12.27
N THR A 189 -5.77 9.92 -13.54
CA THR A 189 -4.89 10.32 -14.64
C THR A 189 -5.47 11.58 -15.27
N LYS A 190 -4.64 12.62 -15.44
CA LYS A 190 -5.06 13.89 -16.05
C LYS A 190 -4.04 14.32 -17.09
N ALA A 191 -4.49 14.50 -18.33
CA ALA A 191 -3.65 14.89 -19.47
C ALA A 191 -2.43 13.97 -19.69
N GLY A 192 -2.62 12.66 -19.49
CA GLY A 192 -1.56 11.64 -19.62
C GLY A 192 -0.68 11.44 -18.38
N ASP A 193 -0.72 12.38 -17.43
CA ASP A 193 0.01 12.25 -16.17
C ASP A 193 -0.79 11.50 -15.11
N ILE A 194 -0.12 10.64 -14.36
CA ILE A 194 -0.69 9.98 -13.19
C ILE A 194 -0.62 10.95 -12.02
N LYS A 195 -1.79 11.28 -11.45
CA LYS A 195 -1.93 12.20 -10.32
C LYS A 195 -2.14 11.42 -9.04
N THR A 196 -1.02 11.03 -8.44
CA THR A 196 -0.93 10.41 -7.13
C THR A 196 0.40 10.76 -6.49
N ASP A 197 0.46 10.75 -5.16
CA ASP A 197 1.73 10.92 -4.47
C ASP A 197 2.57 9.65 -4.50
N ILE A 198 3.89 9.81 -4.37
CA ILE A 198 4.81 8.74 -4.02
C ILE A 198 5.09 8.85 -2.51
N ASP A 199 4.45 8.00 -1.72
CA ASP A 199 4.61 7.94 -0.26
C ASP A 199 5.96 7.28 0.09
N HIS A 200 6.57 7.79 1.16
CA HIS A 200 7.73 7.20 1.81
C HIS A 200 7.27 6.39 3.00
N TYR A 201 7.18 5.07 2.88
CA TYR A 201 6.63 4.23 3.95
C TYR A 201 7.32 4.48 5.30
N LEU A 202 8.66 4.49 5.29
CA LEU A 202 9.50 5.03 6.34
C LEU A 202 9.77 6.53 6.03
N PRO A 203 9.34 7.47 6.90
CA PRO A 203 9.42 8.90 6.62
C PRO A 203 10.84 9.38 6.36
N LYS A 204 11.08 10.08 5.24
CA LYS A 204 12.40 10.64 4.90
C LYS A 204 12.95 11.63 5.94
N SER A 205 12.09 12.30 6.71
CA SER A 205 12.52 13.19 7.79
C SER A 205 13.18 12.45 8.96
N LYS A 206 12.93 11.15 9.08
CA LYS A 206 13.55 10.25 10.07
C LYS A 206 14.61 9.35 9.43
N TYR A 207 14.41 8.98 8.16
CA TYR A 207 15.26 8.06 7.41
C TYR A 207 15.66 8.65 6.05
N PRO A 208 16.50 9.70 6.02
CA PRO A 208 16.83 10.40 4.77
C PRO A 208 17.55 9.50 3.77
N HIS A 209 18.34 8.54 4.26
CA HIS A 209 19.03 7.53 3.43
C HIS A 209 18.06 6.56 2.71
N LEU A 210 16.78 6.56 3.09
CA LEU A 210 15.73 5.79 2.44
C LEU A 210 14.83 6.62 1.52
N ALA A 211 15.14 7.91 1.31
CA ALA A 211 14.32 8.83 0.50
C ALA A 211 14.16 8.40 -0.96
N CYS A 212 15.18 7.76 -1.54
CA CYS A 212 15.13 7.22 -2.90
C CYS A 212 15.13 5.68 -2.93
N HIS A 213 14.90 5.04 -1.77
CA HIS A 213 15.07 3.60 -1.66
C HIS A 213 13.89 2.84 -2.33
N PRO A 214 14.15 1.82 -3.18
CA PRO A 214 13.10 1.17 -3.97
C PRO A 214 12.01 0.51 -3.12
N TYR A 215 12.38 -0.05 -1.97
CA TYR A 215 11.44 -0.65 -1.02
C TYR A 215 10.89 0.33 0.03
N ASN A 216 11.04 1.64 -0.20
CA ASN A 216 10.49 2.68 0.66
C ASN A 216 9.49 3.60 -0.06
N LEU A 217 9.46 3.57 -1.40
CA LEU A 217 8.61 4.44 -2.22
C LEU A 217 7.41 3.67 -2.77
N VAL A 218 6.20 4.21 -2.62
CA VAL A 218 4.96 3.57 -3.10
C VAL A 218 3.90 4.59 -3.52
N PRO A 219 3.25 4.43 -4.68
CA PRO A 219 2.13 5.29 -5.06
C PRO A 219 0.98 5.20 -4.06
N SER A 220 0.59 6.34 -3.50
CA SER A 220 -0.44 6.44 -2.46
C SER A 220 -1.29 7.69 -2.66
N CYS A 221 -2.54 7.66 -2.19
CA CYS A 221 -3.42 8.81 -2.33
C CYS A 221 -3.00 9.98 -1.42
N LEU A 222 -3.38 11.20 -1.81
CA LEU A 222 -3.09 12.43 -1.08
C LEU A 222 -3.57 12.39 0.37
N LEU A 223 -4.76 11.82 0.61
CA LEU A 223 -5.33 11.67 1.95
C LEU A 223 -4.44 10.80 2.83
N CYS A 224 -4.01 9.63 2.34
CA CYS A 224 -3.11 8.75 3.07
C CYS A 224 -1.75 9.42 3.32
N ASN A 225 -1.10 9.91 2.28
CA ASN A 225 0.26 10.43 2.39
C ASN A 225 0.33 11.75 3.16
N GLN A 226 -0.47 12.76 2.79
CA GLN A 226 -0.29 14.14 3.25
C GLN A 226 -1.16 14.53 4.45
N ARG A 227 -2.21 13.78 4.77
CA ARG A 227 -3.15 14.14 5.85
C ARG A 227 -3.16 13.15 7.00
N ILE A 228 -3.13 11.86 6.70
CA ILE A 228 -3.18 10.80 7.72
C ILE A 228 -1.77 10.41 8.16
N LYS A 229 -0.98 9.82 7.26
CA LYS A 229 0.33 9.29 7.60
C LYS A 229 1.30 10.40 7.96
N THR A 230 1.45 11.41 7.10
CA THR A 230 2.41 12.51 7.27
C THR A 230 3.83 11.99 7.60
N THR A 231 4.33 12.23 8.81
CA THR A 231 5.64 11.80 9.34
C THR A 231 5.53 10.67 10.36
N THR A 232 4.35 10.02 10.47
CA THR A 232 4.14 8.83 11.30
C THR A 232 5.14 7.75 10.89
N ASP A 233 5.85 7.21 11.88
CA ASP A 233 6.84 6.17 11.68
C ASP A 233 6.21 4.80 11.95
N PRO A 234 6.08 3.91 10.94
CA PRO A 234 5.52 2.56 11.12
C PRO A 234 6.28 1.71 12.13
N LEU A 235 7.54 2.05 12.43
CA LEU A 235 8.37 1.34 13.39
C LEU A 235 8.10 1.75 14.84
N THR A 236 7.29 2.79 15.08
CA THR A 236 6.86 3.14 16.44
C THR A 236 5.67 2.27 16.82
N CYS A 237 5.80 1.42 17.85
CA CYS A 237 4.69 0.62 18.36
C CYS A 237 3.95 1.38 19.46
N LYS A 238 2.63 1.56 19.35
CA LYS A 238 1.81 2.22 20.39
C LYS A 238 1.25 1.26 21.43
N ARG A 239 1.28 -0.06 21.17
CA ARG A 239 0.69 -1.09 22.06
C ARG A 239 1.53 -1.46 23.27
N ILE A 240 2.84 -1.33 23.17
CA ILE A 240 3.78 -1.63 24.26
C ILE A 240 4.26 -0.28 24.82
N SER A 241 4.60 -0.23 26.11
CA SER A 241 5.04 0.97 26.83
C SER A 241 5.95 1.90 25.99
N LEU A 242 5.89 3.21 26.29
CA LEU A 242 6.71 4.25 25.65
C LEU A 242 8.14 3.76 25.38
N GLY A 243 8.50 3.64 24.10
CA GLY A 243 9.88 3.38 23.66
C GLY A 243 10.12 2.06 22.90
N THR A 244 9.14 1.17 22.79
CA THR A 244 9.37 -0.10 22.06
C THR A 244 9.21 0.10 20.55
N ARG A 245 10.29 -0.13 19.79
CA ARG A 245 10.30 -0.02 18.33
C ARG A 245 10.08 -1.39 17.68
N ARG A 246 9.26 -1.46 16.64
CA ARG A 246 9.14 -2.63 15.77
C ARG A 246 10.45 -2.85 15.03
N ARG A 247 10.74 -4.11 14.70
CA ARG A 247 11.84 -4.44 13.78
C ARG A 247 11.34 -4.33 12.34
N LEU A 248 12.27 -4.23 11.39
CA LEU A 248 11.93 -4.13 9.96
C LEU A 248 11.14 -5.33 9.43
N GLU A 249 11.31 -6.52 10.02
CA GLU A 249 10.59 -7.74 9.69
C GLU A 249 9.18 -7.84 10.32
N ASP A 250 8.87 -6.96 11.27
CA ASP A 250 7.57 -6.92 11.97
C ASP A 250 6.58 -5.96 11.28
N ILE A 251 7.08 -5.07 10.41
CA ILE A 251 6.26 -4.17 9.59
C ILE A 251 6.03 -4.75 8.19
N PHE A 252 5.12 -4.13 7.43
CA PHE A 252 4.83 -4.59 6.09
C PHE A 252 6.03 -4.37 5.14
N SER A 253 6.57 -5.46 4.60
CA SER A 253 7.62 -5.46 3.61
C SER A 253 7.07 -5.11 2.23
N LEU A 254 7.10 -3.81 1.89
CA LEU A 254 6.70 -3.31 0.58
C LEU A 254 7.28 -4.17 -0.55
N TYR A 255 6.41 -4.56 -1.48
CA TYR A 255 6.73 -5.32 -2.69
C TYR A 255 7.23 -6.77 -2.52
N ARG A 256 7.22 -7.30 -1.29
CA ARG A 256 7.82 -8.61 -0.99
C ARG A 256 6.87 -9.64 -0.40
N GLU A 257 5.73 -9.20 0.11
CA GLU A 257 4.74 -10.07 0.69
C GLU A 257 3.35 -9.76 0.13
N PRO A 258 2.42 -10.72 0.21
CA PRO A 258 1.03 -10.47 -0.13
C PRO A 258 0.45 -9.35 0.73
N GLY A 259 -0.47 -8.57 0.16
CA GLY A 259 -1.25 -7.57 0.86
C GLY A 259 -2.00 -8.19 2.04
N LEU A 260 -2.24 -7.36 3.06
CA LEU A 260 -2.92 -7.80 4.28
C LEU A 260 -4.31 -8.37 4.00
N TRP A 261 -4.99 -7.94 2.93
CA TRP A 261 -6.32 -8.42 2.54
C TRP A 261 -6.43 -9.95 2.47
N ASN A 262 -5.38 -10.65 2.03
CA ASN A 262 -5.39 -12.10 1.88
C ASN A 262 -5.06 -12.83 3.19
N GLN A 263 -4.41 -12.13 4.11
CA GLN A 263 -3.89 -12.65 5.37
C GLN A 263 -4.78 -12.32 6.57
N THR A 264 -5.77 -11.46 6.38
CA THR A 264 -6.67 -11.00 7.44
C THR A 264 -8.14 -11.25 7.09
N TYR A 265 -8.99 -11.14 8.11
CA TYR A 265 -10.41 -10.88 7.94
C TYR A 265 -10.78 -9.59 8.67
N LEU A 266 -11.89 -8.96 8.25
CA LEU A 266 -12.42 -7.77 8.89
C LEU A 266 -13.57 -8.18 9.82
N GLU A 267 -13.47 -7.81 11.09
CA GLU A 267 -14.56 -7.99 12.05
C GLU A 267 -15.73 -7.07 11.66
N VAL A 268 -16.92 -7.64 11.50
CA VAL A 268 -18.13 -6.89 11.14
C VAL A 268 -19.28 -7.37 12.02
N SER A 269 -19.96 -6.43 12.66
CA SER A 269 -21.16 -6.68 13.46
C SER A 269 -22.37 -6.03 12.79
N LEU A 270 -23.41 -6.82 12.51
CA LEU A 270 -24.62 -6.37 11.84
C LEU A 270 -25.59 -5.70 12.82
N LYS A 271 -26.53 -4.91 12.28
CA LYS A 271 -27.55 -4.21 13.07
C LYS A 271 -28.47 -5.22 13.76
N SER A 272 -28.46 -5.25 15.10
CA SER A 272 -29.60 -5.75 15.88
C SER A 272 -30.42 -4.55 16.36
N GLN A 273 -31.75 -4.62 16.24
CA GLN A 273 -32.75 -3.67 16.81
C GLN A 273 -32.14 -2.37 17.39
N ASN A 274 -32.07 -1.32 16.55
CA ASN A 274 -31.60 0.05 16.86
C ASN A 274 -30.07 0.31 16.94
N LEU A 275 -29.19 -0.65 16.68
CA LEU A 275 -27.74 -0.39 16.60
C LEU A 275 -27.25 -0.34 15.14
N PRO A 276 -26.31 0.56 14.77
CA PRO A 276 -25.75 0.63 13.43
C PRO A 276 -24.78 -0.52 13.14
N THR A 277 -24.59 -0.85 11.86
CA THR A 277 -23.58 -1.81 11.39
C THR A 277 -22.21 -1.28 11.82
N GLN A 278 -21.39 -2.13 12.42
CA GLN A 278 -20.06 -1.75 12.91
C GLN A 278 -18.98 -2.49 12.14
N ILE A 279 -18.04 -1.73 11.57
CA ILE A 279 -16.79 -2.26 11.03
C ILE A 279 -15.76 -2.21 12.16
N GLY A 280 -15.33 -3.38 12.61
CA GLY A 280 -14.32 -3.56 13.64
C GLY A 280 -12.90 -3.57 13.10
N LEU A 281 -12.02 -4.35 13.74
CA LEU A 281 -10.60 -4.39 13.40
C LEU A 281 -10.28 -5.47 12.36
N LEU A 282 -9.13 -5.31 11.69
CA LEU A 282 -8.53 -6.40 10.92
C LEU A 282 -7.95 -7.42 11.91
N LYS A 283 -8.25 -8.69 11.69
CA LYS A 283 -7.75 -9.81 12.48
C LYS A 283 -6.94 -10.75 11.60
N PRO A 284 -5.84 -11.34 12.08
CA PRO A 284 -5.11 -12.32 11.30
C PRO A 284 -5.99 -13.55 11.05
N LYS A 285 -5.89 -14.13 9.86
CA LYS A 285 -6.37 -15.50 9.66
C LYS A 285 -5.55 -16.44 10.54
N ALA A 286 -6.17 -17.53 10.99
CA ALA A 286 -5.55 -18.40 11.97
C ALA A 286 -4.22 -19.00 11.49
N GLY A 287 -3.32 -19.23 12.43
CA GLY A 287 -1.96 -19.70 12.17
C GLY A 287 -0.99 -18.62 11.67
N LEU A 288 -1.45 -17.39 11.40
CA LEU A 288 -0.60 -16.29 10.95
C LEU A 288 -0.19 -15.37 12.10
N ASN A 289 1.12 -15.22 12.30
CA ASN A 289 1.68 -14.25 13.24
C ASN A 289 2.00 -12.93 12.52
N ILE A 290 0.97 -12.11 12.28
CA ILE A 290 1.07 -10.84 11.55
C ILE A 290 0.49 -9.65 12.33
N GLY A 291 0.33 -9.78 13.65
CA GLY A 291 -0.25 -8.74 14.52
C GLY A 291 0.46 -7.39 14.36
N ASP A 292 1.79 -7.38 14.43
CA ASP A 292 2.58 -6.15 14.29
C ASP A 292 2.41 -5.49 12.91
N ARG A 293 2.20 -6.27 11.84
CA ARG A 293 1.95 -5.74 10.49
C ARG A 293 0.58 -5.05 10.42
N ILE A 294 -0.43 -5.64 11.06
CA ILE A 294 -1.78 -5.06 11.16
C ILE A 294 -1.72 -3.77 11.97
N ASP A 295 -1.07 -3.81 13.14
CA ASP A 295 -0.94 -2.65 14.02
C ASP A 295 -0.16 -1.52 13.34
N ALA A 296 0.94 -1.83 12.64
CA ALA A 296 1.70 -0.85 11.88
C ALA A 296 0.85 -0.19 10.78
N LEU A 297 0.00 -0.95 10.06
CA LEU A 297 -0.92 -0.38 9.08
C LEU A 297 -1.94 0.54 9.76
N GLN A 298 -2.58 0.06 10.83
CA GLN A 298 -3.63 0.80 11.54
C GLN A 298 -3.11 2.10 12.15
N GLU A 299 -1.96 2.06 12.80
CA GLU A 299 -1.33 3.24 13.41
C GLU A 299 -0.84 4.25 12.36
N THR A 300 -0.45 3.78 11.17
CA THR A 300 0.10 4.62 10.10
C THR A 300 -0.98 5.23 9.20
N TYR A 301 -2.02 4.46 8.85
CA TYR A 301 -3.02 4.84 7.84
C TYR A 301 -4.44 4.96 8.38
N ARG A 302 -4.66 4.64 9.67
CA ARG A 302 -5.99 4.62 10.33
C ARG A 302 -7.01 3.74 9.62
N VAL A 303 -6.57 2.56 9.18
CA VAL A 303 -7.43 1.55 8.54
C VAL A 303 -7.42 0.32 9.45
N PRO A 304 -8.59 -0.21 9.87
CA PRO A 304 -9.93 -0.01 9.30
C PRO A 304 -10.77 1.14 9.89
N GLU A 305 -10.29 1.89 10.88
CA GLU A 305 -11.05 2.95 11.56
C GLU A 305 -11.80 3.89 10.58
N ARG A 306 -11.12 4.36 9.53
CA ARG A 306 -11.72 5.21 8.48
C ARG A 306 -12.88 4.55 7.73
N TRP A 307 -12.82 3.25 7.49
CA TRP A 307 -13.92 2.53 6.86
C TRP A 307 -15.13 2.48 7.80
N SER A 308 -14.90 2.34 9.11
CA SER A 308 -15.99 2.42 10.10
C SER A 308 -16.65 3.79 10.13
N GLU A 309 -15.87 4.87 10.05
CA GLU A 309 -16.40 6.25 9.96
C GLU A 309 -17.28 6.44 8.70
N GLN A 310 -17.04 5.65 7.65
CA GLN A 310 -17.73 5.71 6.35
C GLN A 310 -18.76 4.57 6.15
N VAL A 311 -19.12 3.81 7.19
CA VAL A 311 -20.00 2.63 7.04
C VAL A 311 -21.35 2.98 6.39
N ASN A 312 -21.90 4.17 6.66
CA ASN A 312 -23.16 4.65 6.07
C ASN A 312 -23.04 4.95 4.57
N GLU A 313 -21.84 5.17 4.05
CA GLU A 313 -21.58 5.29 2.62
C GLU A 313 -21.32 3.93 1.97
N ILE A 314 -20.63 3.03 2.70
CA ILE A 314 -20.23 1.70 2.23
C ILE A 314 -21.44 0.76 2.11
N GLU A 315 -22.27 0.70 3.15
CA GLU A 315 -23.39 -0.24 3.26
C GLU A 315 -24.39 -0.13 2.09
N PRO A 316 -24.88 1.07 1.70
CA PRO A 316 -25.80 1.21 0.57
C PRO A 316 -25.23 0.74 -0.79
N LEU A 317 -23.91 0.72 -0.96
CA LEU A 317 -23.28 0.25 -2.21
C LEU A 317 -23.43 -1.26 -2.39
N ILE A 318 -23.48 -2.01 -1.29
CA ILE A 318 -23.70 -3.46 -1.32
C ILE A 318 -25.13 -3.74 -1.70
N TYR A 319 -26.10 -3.13 -0.99
CA TYR A 319 -27.52 -3.36 -1.24
C TYR A 319 -27.94 -2.97 -2.66
N ARG A 320 -27.52 -1.80 -3.17
CA ARG A 320 -27.81 -1.39 -4.55
C ARG A 320 -27.29 -2.39 -5.58
N LYS A 321 -26.13 -2.99 -5.32
CA LYS A 321 -25.51 -3.94 -6.23
C LYS A 321 -26.17 -5.32 -6.14
N ILE A 322 -26.54 -5.78 -4.92
CA ILE A 322 -27.35 -6.98 -4.73
C ILE A 322 -28.69 -6.83 -5.47
N GLU A 323 -29.39 -5.72 -5.26
CA GLU A 323 -30.67 -5.41 -5.91
C GLU A 323 -30.57 -5.49 -7.44
N ALA A 324 -29.55 -4.84 -8.02
CA ALA A 324 -29.31 -4.88 -9.45
C ALA A 324 -29.06 -6.31 -9.98
N LEU A 325 -28.38 -7.16 -9.20
CA LEU A 325 -28.12 -8.55 -9.56
C LEU A 325 -29.36 -9.42 -9.46
N LEU A 326 -30.11 -9.34 -8.36
CA LEU A 326 -31.37 -10.07 -8.20
C LEU A 326 -32.34 -9.76 -9.34
N ASN A 327 -32.43 -8.49 -9.73
CA ASN A 327 -33.22 -8.06 -10.87
C ASN A 327 -32.68 -8.60 -12.21
N ALA A 328 -31.36 -8.54 -12.45
CA ALA A 328 -30.75 -9.01 -13.69
C ALA A 328 -30.81 -10.54 -13.89
N PHE A 329 -30.84 -11.28 -12.77
CA PHE A 329 -30.93 -12.74 -12.78
C PHE A 329 -32.34 -13.24 -12.49
N HIS A 330 -33.32 -12.39 -12.18
CA HIS A 330 -34.67 -12.81 -11.78
C HIS A 330 -34.65 -13.84 -10.64
N VAL A 331 -33.89 -13.57 -9.59
CA VAL A 331 -33.79 -14.44 -8.41
C VAL A 331 -34.92 -14.10 -7.43
N SER A 332 -35.74 -15.09 -7.07
CA SER A 332 -36.77 -14.94 -6.03
C SER A 332 -36.13 -14.90 -4.64
N LEU A 333 -36.67 -14.06 -3.75
CA LEU A 333 -36.27 -14.05 -2.34
C LEU A 333 -36.76 -15.29 -1.57
N ASP A 334 -37.70 -16.06 -2.13
CA ASP A 334 -38.21 -17.29 -1.53
C ASP A 334 -37.36 -18.53 -1.88
N ASP A 335 -36.52 -18.45 -2.92
CA ASP A 335 -35.54 -19.49 -3.27
C ASP A 335 -34.22 -19.25 -2.54
N SER A 336 -34.21 -19.66 -1.26
CA SER A 336 -33.10 -19.48 -0.33
C SER A 336 -31.76 -20.01 -0.86
N GLN A 337 -31.75 -21.13 -1.58
CA GLN A 337 -30.51 -21.73 -2.08
C GLN A 337 -29.95 -20.94 -3.27
N THR A 338 -30.79 -20.61 -4.26
CA THR A 338 -30.38 -19.78 -5.40
C THR A 338 -29.96 -18.38 -4.94
N LEU A 339 -30.63 -17.84 -3.91
CA LEU A 339 -30.27 -16.56 -3.30
C LEU A 339 -28.85 -16.58 -2.70
N LEU A 340 -28.54 -17.59 -1.87
CA LEU A 340 -27.21 -17.76 -1.28
C LEU A 340 -26.14 -18.01 -2.35
N ASP A 341 -26.43 -18.83 -3.35
CA ASP A 341 -25.52 -19.08 -4.47
C ASP A 341 -25.25 -17.79 -5.28
N CYS A 342 -26.28 -16.95 -5.48
CA CYS A 342 -26.11 -15.64 -6.12
C CYS A 342 -25.18 -14.72 -5.30
N PHE A 343 -25.29 -14.72 -3.97
CA PHE A 343 -24.43 -13.91 -3.12
C PHE A 343 -23.00 -14.43 -3.06
N ASP A 344 -22.80 -15.75 -2.96
CA ASP A 344 -21.48 -16.38 -3.00
C ASP A 344 -20.79 -16.13 -4.37
N TYR A 345 -21.54 -16.21 -5.48
CA TYR A 345 -21.05 -15.84 -6.81
C TYR A 345 -20.58 -14.38 -6.85
N PHE A 346 -21.41 -13.45 -6.35
CA PHE A 346 -21.11 -12.02 -6.33
C PHE A 346 -19.89 -11.67 -5.45
N LEU A 347 -19.78 -12.33 -4.29
CA LEU A 347 -18.61 -12.21 -3.42
C LEU A 347 -17.32 -12.56 -4.17
N SER A 348 -17.34 -13.64 -4.97
CA SER A 348 -16.22 -14.03 -5.83
C SER A 348 -15.94 -13.01 -6.92
N THR A 349 -16.93 -12.66 -7.74
CA THR A 349 -16.67 -11.91 -8.98
C THR A 349 -16.35 -10.45 -8.73
N ASP A 350 -17.11 -9.77 -7.87
CA ASP A 350 -17.03 -8.31 -7.79
C ASP A 350 -16.14 -7.82 -6.65
N TYR A 351 -15.84 -8.68 -5.67
CA TYR A 351 -15.00 -8.30 -4.54
C TYR A 351 -13.68 -9.05 -4.51
N ILE A 352 -13.68 -10.35 -4.78
CA ILE A 352 -12.43 -11.13 -4.77
C ILE A 352 -11.69 -10.96 -6.09
N GLU A 353 -12.35 -11.14 -7.24
CA GLU A 353 -11.70 -11.07 -8.56
C GLU A 353 -11.41 -9.62 -9.00
N GLU A 354 -12.34 -8.68 -8.74
CA GLU A 354 -12.18 -7.25 -9.04
C GLU A 354 -11.56 -6.43 -7.90
N ARG A 355 -10.95 -7.08 -6.91
CA ARG A 355 -10.24 -6.41 -5.81
C ARG A 355 -9.23 -5.38 -6.33
N GLY A 356 -9.11 -4.27 -5.61
CA GLY A 356 -8.19 -3.19 -6.03
C GLY A 356 -8.75 -2.29 -7.12
N GLN A 357 -9.95 -2.55 -7.66
CA GLN A 357 -10.54 -1.74 -8.74
C GLN A 357 -11.62 -0.77 -8.27
N GLN A 358 -12.26 -1.05 -7.14
CA GLN A 358 -13.35 -0.24 -6.60
C GLN A 358 -13.08 0.13 -5.13
N PRO A 359 -13.52 1.33 -4.70
CA PRO A 359 -13.44 1.75 -3.31
C PRO A 359 -14.13 0.76 -2.38
N TYR A 360 -13.52 0.61 -1.21
CA TYR A 360 -13.97 -0.19 -0.08
C TYR A 360 -14.20 -1.66 -0.46
N SER A 361 -13.49 -2.17 -1.47
CA SER A 361 -13.66 -3.55 -1.94
C SER A 361 -13.56 -4.57 -0.81
N ILE A 362 -12.65 -4.36 0.14
CA ILE A 362 -12.42 -5.29 1.26
C ILE A 362 -13.48 -5.13 2.35
N ALA A 363 -13.82 -3.90 2.71
CA ALA A 363 -14.89 -3.65 3.68
C ALA A 363 -16.23 -4.18 3.17
N ARG A 364 -16.52 -3.99 1.88
CA ARG A 364 -17.72 -4.50 1.23
C ARG A 364 -17.74 -6.03 1.12
N ALA A 365 -16.59 -6.65 0.82
CA ALA A 365 -16.46 -8.11 0.79
C ALA A 365 -16.83 -8.73 2.14
N TRP A 366 -16.25 -8.21 3.22
CA TRP A 366 -16.50 -8.75 4.56
C TRP A 366 -17.90 -8.41 5.09
N LEU A 367 -18.43 -7.22 4.78
CA LEU A 367 -19.82 -6.90 5.12
C LEU A 367 -20.81 -7.84 4.39
N LEU A 368 -20.61 -8.10 3.10
CA LEU A 368 -21.40 -9.09 2.36
C LEU A 368 -21.22 -10.50 2.94
N ALA A 369 -20.00 -10.92 3.24
CA ALA A 369 -19.75 -12.24 3.82
C ALA A 369 -20.47 -12.43 5.15
N THR A 370 -20.48 -11.42 6.02
CA THR A 370 -21.21 -11.46 7.30
C THR A 370 -22.72 -11.54 7.06
N LEU A 371 -23.27 -10.78 6.11
CA LEU A 371 -24.69 -10.85 5.73
C LEU A 371 -25.09 -12.23 5.18
N ILE A 372 -24.23 -12.86 4.37
CA ILE A 372 -24.44 -14.22 3.85
C ILE A 372 -24.44 -15.22 5.01
N ASN A 373 -23.46 -15.14 5.91
CA ASN A 373 -23.34 -16.06 7.04
C ASN A 373 -24.55 -15.99 7.98
N GLU A 374 -25.01 -14.78 8.34
CA GLU A 374 -26.21 -14.59 9.16
C GLU A 374 -27.46 -15.15 8.46
N THR A 375 -27.57 -14.95 7.15
CA THR A 375 -28.71 -15.47 6.37
C THR A 375 -28.70 -16.99 6.29
N GLU A 376 -27.53 -17.60 6.06
CA GLU A 376 -27.35 -19.06 6.06
C GLU A 376 -27.69 -19.66 7.43
N GLU A 377 -27.23 -19.05 8.53
CA GLU A 377 -27.57 -19.48 9.88
C GLU A 377 -29.08 -19.35 10.16
N PHE A 378 -29.70 -18.24 9.77
CA PHE A 378 -31.14 -18.03 9.90
C PHE A 378 -31.95 -19.10 9.15
N LEU A 379 -31.58 -19.39 7.89
CA LEU A 379 -32.25 -20.39 7.06
C LEU A 379 -32.11 -21.81 7.60
N ASN A 380 -30.96 -22.14 8.20
CA ASN A 380 -30.74 -23.44 8.85
C ASN A 380 -31.58 -23.59 10.14
N ASN A 381 -31.68 -22.52 10.94
CA ASN A 381 -32.32 -22.53 12.27
C ASN A 381 -33.84 -22.32 12.25
N SER A 382 -34.39 -21.65 11.23
CA SER A 382 -35.84 -21.41 11.07
C SER A 382 -36.66 -22.70 10.90
N SER A 383 -35.98 -23.83 10.70
CA SER A 383 -36.52 -25.20 10.82
C SER A 383 -36.97 -25.58 12.25
N THR A 384 -36.59 -24.83 13.31
CA THR A 384 -36.67 -25.33 14.70
C THR A 384 -37.20 -24.40 15.80
N SER A 385 -37.29 -23.07 15.68
CA SER A 385 -38.04 -22.23 16.64
C SER A 385 -38.18 -20.77 16.19
N GLY A 386 -39.18 -20.08 16.75
CA GLY A 386 -39.70 -18.80 16.28
C GLY A 386 -38.77 -17.58 16.37
N LEU A 387 -39.01 -16.66 15.43
CA LEU A 387 -38.66 -15.22 15.44
C LEU A 387 -37.18 -14.86 15.64
N LYS A 388 -36.34 -15.26 14.68
CA LYS A 388 -35.30 -14.36 14.15
C LYS A 388 -35.65 -14.12 12.67
N SER A 389 -35.28 -12.99 12.09
CA SER A 389 -35.40 -12.75 10.66
C SER A 389 -34.02 -12.33 10.15
N SER A 390 -33.66 -12.74 8.93
CA SER A 390 -32.39 -12.31 8.34
C SER A 390 -32.44 -10.81 8.05
N ALA A 391 -31.51 -10.04 8.63
CA ALA A 391 -31.41 -8.60 8.38
C ALA A 391 -31.26 -8.29 6.88
N LEU A 392 -30.58 -9.17 6.14
CA LEU A 392 -30.42 -9.05 4.69
C LEU A 392 -31.76 -9.25 3.96
N ILE A 393 -32.50 -10.32 4.27
CA ILE A 393 -33.76 -10.62 3.58
C ILE A 393 -34.81 -9.54 3.87
N ASP A 394 -34.91 -9.08 5.12
CA ASP A 394 -35.86 -8.05 5.52
C ASP A 394 -35.58 -6.72 4.82
N GLU A 395 -34.32 -6.29 4.79
CA GLU A 395 -33.89 -5.07 4.10
C GLU A 395 -34.09 -5.18 2.58
N LEU A 396 -33.85 -6.35 1.98
CA LEU A 396 -34.10 -6.58 0.55
C LEU A 396 -35.59 -6.53 0.22
N LYS A 397 -36.47 -7.13 1.05
CA LYS A 397 -37.93 -7.05 0.88
C LYS A 397 -38.41 -5.61 0.93
N LEU A 398 -37.89 -4.83 1.90
CA LEU A 398 -38.19 -3.40 2.02
C LEU A 398 -37.77 -2.62 0.78
N ARG A 399 -36.54 -2.84 0.28
CA ARG A 399 -35.98 -2.12 -0.88
C ARG A 399 -36.65 -2.48 -2.20
N LEU A 400 -36.92 -3.75 -2.43
CA LEU A 400 -37.54 -4.24 -3.68
C LEU A 400 -39.04 -3.97 -3.74
N GLY A 401 -39.65 -3.40 -2.68
CA GLY A 401 -41.09 -3.18 -2.61
C GLY A 401 -41.89 -4.49 -2.64
N GLN A 402 -41.26 -5.62 -2.33
CA GLN A 402 -41.88 -6.92 -2.34
C GLN A 402 -42.60 -7.15 -1.01
N THR A 403 -43.92 -6.93 -1.01
CA THR A 403 -44.80 -7.56 -0.01
C THR A 403 -44.77 -9.07 -0.19
N ILE A 404 -44.78 -9.82 0.91
CA ILE A 404 -44.91 -11.29 0.90
C ILE A 404 -46.10 -11.67 0.01
N GLY A 405 -45.83 -12.33 -1.12
CA GLY A 405 -46.85 -12.82 -2.05
C GLY A 405 -47.10 -11.91 -3.24
N ASN A 406 -46.35 -12.17 -4.33
CA ASN A 406 -46.84 -12.31 -5.71
C ASN A 406 -45.79 -11.86 -6.72
N LEU A 407 -44.99 -12.78 -7.22
CA LEU A 407 -44.42 -12.70 -8.56
C LEU A 407 -44.44 -14.10 -9.18
N SER A 408 -44.96 -14.15 -10.41
CA SER A 408 -45.09 -15.36 -11.22
C SER A 408 -43.72 -15.93 -11.57
N ILE A 409 -43.58 -17.20 -11.24
CA ILE A 409 -42.43 -18.06 -11.47
C ILE A 409 -42.21 -18.27 -12.98
N GLU A 410 -41.10 -17.79 -13.52
CA GLU A 410 -40.42 -18.45 -14.65
C GLU A 410 -39.19 -19.20 -14.11
N GLU A 411 -39.44 -20.37 -13.51
CA GLU A 411 -38.47 -21.20 -12.77
C GLU A 411 -37.35 -21.82 -13.64
N SER A 412 -37.39 -21.69 -14.98
CA SER A 412 -36.56 -22.53 -15.86
C SER A 412 -35.22 -21.91 -16.31
N THR A 413 -35.06 -20.59 -16.30
CA THR A 413 -33.87 -19.93 -16.88
C THR A 413 -32.83 -19.48 -15.84
N THR A 414 -33.27 -19.04 -14.66
CA THR A 414 -32.38 -18.49 -13.61
C THR A 414 -31.51 -19.56 -12.95
N ALA A 415 -32.13 -20.67 -12.53
CA ALA A 415 -31.44 -21.81 -11.95
C ALA A 415 -30.39 -22.41 -12.89
N ASN A 416 -30.57 -22.29 -14.21
CA ASN A 416 -29.60 -22.78 -15.20
C ASN A 416 -28.34 -21.89 -15.33
N ARG A 417 -28.42 -20.58 -15.02
CA ARG A 417 -27.26 -19.68 -15.11
C ARG A 417 -26.21 -19.97 -14.03
N PHE A 418 -26.65 -20.27 -12.80
CA PHE A 418 -25.75 -20.63 -11.70
C PHE A 418 -25.24 -22.08 -11.75
N LYS A 419 -25.79 -22.92 -12.65
CA LYS A 419 -25.33 -24.31 -12.88
C LYS A 419 -24.20 -24.44 -13.90
N THR A 420 -23.80 -23.36 -14.56
CA THR A 420 -22.65 -23.42 -15.48
C THR A 420 -21.36 -23.75 -14.70
N PRO A 421 -20.41 -24.50 -15.29
CA PRO A 421 -19.16 -24.84 -14.58
C PRO A 421 -18.40 -23.63 -14.06
N LYS A 422 -18.41 -22.52 -14.82
CA LYS A 422 -17.81 -21.25 -14.41
C LYS A 422 -18.52 -20.64 -13.20
N ALA A 423 -19.85 -20.57 -13.22
CA ALA A 423 -20.61 -20.02 -12.11
C ALA A 423 -20.44 -20.86 -10.83
N LEU A 424 -20.51 -22.19 -10.93
CA LEU A 424 -20.27 -23.10 -9.81
C LEU A 424 -18.87 -22.92 -9.21
N SER A 425 -17.85 -22.72 -10.06
CA SER A 425 -16.50 -22.42 -9.59
C SER A 425 -16.45 -21.11 -8.79
N SER A 426 -17.07 -20.03 -9.29
CA SER A 426 -17.12 -18.75 -8.58
C SER A 426 -17.91 -18.82 -7.27
N ILE A 427 -19.04 -19.54 -7.25
CA ILE A 427 -19.82 -19.80 -6.02
C ILE A 427 -18.94 -20.50 -4.97
N ASN A 428 -18.26 -21.58 -5.37
CA ASN A 428 -17.36 -22.31 -4.46
C ASN A 428 -16.21 -21.42 -3.97
N ASN A 429 -15.66 -20.55 -4.82
CA ASN A 429 -14.62 -19.61 -4.43
C ASN A 429 -15.12 -18.63 -3.35
N GLY A 430 -16.29 -18.01 -3.54
CA GLY A 430 -16.90 -17.11 -2.57
C GLY A 430 -17.16 -17.80 -1.23
N ARG A 431 -17.76 -18.99 -1.28
CA ARG A 431 -18.04 -19.82 -0.10
C ARG A 431 -16.79 -20.18 0.69
N ASN A 432 -15.74 -20.61 -0.01
CA ASN A 432 -14.45 -20.95 0.61
C ASN A 432 -13.78 -19.73 1.23
N TRP A 433 -13.85 -18.57 0.56
CA TRP A 433 -13.27 -17.33 1.05
C TRP A 433 -13.92 -16.86 2.35
N ARG A 434 -15.26 -16.79 2.42
CA ARG A 434 -15.95 -16.37 3.66
C ARG A 434 -15.73 -17.34 4.81
N LYS A 435 -15.65 -18.65 4.54
CA LYS A 435 -15.34 -19.67 5.54
C LYS A 435 -13.90 -19.63 6.05
N SER A 436 -12.96 -19.07 5.29
CA SER A 436 -11.56 -18.96 5.69
C SER A 436 -11.31 -18.10 6.94
N ALA A 437 -12.26 -17.24 7.33
CA ALA A 437 -12.23 -16.52 8.61
C ALA A 437 -12.66 -17.39 9.81
N TYR A 438 -13.54 -18.37 9.60
CA TYR A 438 -14.20 -19.13 10.67
C TYR A 438 -13.63 -20.54 10.87
N ASN A 439 -13.02 -21.13 9.85
CA ASN A 439 -12.55 -22.51 9.83
C ASN A 439 -11.31 -22.81 10.72
N ASN A 440 -10.98 -21.94 11.68
CA ASN A 440 -9.94 -22.19 12.68
C ASN A 440 -10.27 -21.55 14.06
N VAL A 441 -11.54 -21.21 14.31
CA VAL A 441 -12.02 -20.88 15.68
C VAL A 441 -12.43 -22.16 16.44
N ALA A 442 -12.41 -23.31 15.78
CA ALA A 442 -12.55 -24.62 16.40
C ALA A 442 -11.26 -25.45 16.17
N LEU A 443 -10.36 -25.41 17.14
CA LEU A 443 -9.57 -26.54 17.64
C LEU A 443 -8.95 -26.16 19.00
#